data_AF-H3CMT8-F1
#
_entry.id   AF-H3CMT8-F1
#
_cell.length_a   1.000
_cell.length_b   1.000
_cell.length_c   1.000
_cell.angle_alpha   90.00
_cell.angle_beta   90.00
_cell.angle_gamma   90.00
#
_symmetry.space_group_name_H-M   'P 1'
#
loop_
_entity.id
_entity.type
_entity.pdbx_description
1 polymer ?
#
loop_
_entity_poly.entity_id
_entity_poly.type
_entity_poly.pdbx_seq_one_letter_code
_entity_poly.pdbx_strand_id
1 'polypeptide(L)'
;AMTTDSQEQEDELLALQSIFGPEEFCRKEPNGGGEIRVHAELPAGFSVAIKEGSNLDYFSFRYEISFLPPLLLNFDLPEDYPSSAPPSFTLTCSWLSHTQLSGLAAHLVDIYKHRRAAVLFTWAQFLKGETLSFLDIRNLLELQSDESQDANQPGPASGPAQNPSCNAAGSSQDDTSGPCDLTENGSPPSSPAQRLLVQILLNDASQQQRRFASSVFDCGVCFLSRLGADCVQLPECGHVFCRACLTEFCKVQITEGNVRGVACPRGDCSSAPTPAQVQNLVGEELFARYDRLLLQNSLERMPDVVYCPRRDCGSAVIREESSKAAMCPACGFAFCVACRKTYHGADECRCVSEGLVDLWKDYVSGGKERKRLLESRYGRSVLTLTLESLLSEGWTAVNTKPCPNCFAKIEKNGGCNVMHCSRCHEVFCWVCLAKL
;
A
#
# COMPACT_ATOMS: atom_id res chain seq x y z
N ALA A 1 -5.52 -53.83 -36.30
CA ALA A 1 -5.05 -54.33 -35.00
C ALA A 1 -4.13 -53.26 -34.44
N MET A 2 -4.37 -52.79 -33.21
CA MET A 2 -3.41 -51.87 -32.57
C MET A 2 -2.09 -52.63 -32.39
N THR A 3 -0.99 -51.99 -32.74
CA THR A 3 0.36 -52.53 -32.49
C THR A 3 0.61 -52.57 -30.98
N THR A 4 1.51 -53.43 -30.51
CA THR A 4 1.90 -53.47 -29.09
C THR A 4 2.38 -52.09 -28.63
N ASP A 5 3.19 -51.42 -29.46
CA ASP A 5 3.66 -50.05 -29.26
C ASP A 5 2.51 -49.04 -29.12
N SER A 6 1.49 -49.10 -29.99
CA SER A 6 0.33 -48.19 -29.92
C SER A 6 -0.50 -48.40 -28.65
N GLN A 7 -0.57 -49.64 -28.13
CA GLN A 7 -1.24 -49.90 -26.84
C GLN A 7 -0.42 -49.33 -25.67
N GLU A 8 0.90 -49.55 -25.67
CA GLU A 8 1.79 -49.03 -24.62
C GLU A 8 1.83 -47.50 -24.59
N GLN A 9 1.76 -46.84 -25.75
CA GLN A 9 1.61 -45.39 -25.85
C GLN A 9 0.34 -44.89 -25.17
N GLU A 10 -0.80 -45.50 -25.47
CA GLU A 10 -2.08 -45.12 -24.88
C GLU A 10 -2.06 -45.34 -23.35
N ASP A 11 -1.54 -46.49 -22.92
CA ASP A 11 -1.41 -46.82 -21.49
C ASP A 11 -0.51 -45.81 -20.76
N GLU A 12 0.61 -45.40 -21.36
CA GLU A 12 1.49 -44.36 -20.79
C GLU A 12 0.78 -43.00 -20.70
N LEU A 13 0.09 -42.57 -21.76
CA LEU A 13 -0.63 -41.29 -21.76
C LEU A 13 -1.76 -41.28 -20.72
N LEU A 14 -2.52 -42.37 -20.58
CA LEU A 14 -3.57 -42.51 -19.56
C LEU A 14 -2.98 -42.49 -18.14
N ALA A 15 -1.85 -43.16 -17.93
CA ALA A 15 -1.14 -43.10 -16.66
C ALA A 15 -0.72 -41.66 -16.32
N LEU A 16 -0.17 -40.91 -17.29
CA LEU A 16 0.19 -39.51 -17.10
C LEU A 16 -1.02 -38.64 -16.74
N GLN A 17 -2.17 -38.82 -17.41
CA GLN A 17 -3.41 -38.09 -17.08
C GLN A 17 -3.93 -38.39 -15.67
N SER A 18 -3.68 -39.59 -15.14
CA SER A 18 -4.09 -39.95 -13.79
C SER A 18 -3.13 -39.43 -12.72
N ILE A 19 -1.84 -39.28 -13.06
CA ILE A 19 -0.79 -38.86 -12.11
C ILE A 19 -0.71 -37.34 -12.02
N PHE A 20 -0.77 -36.67 -13.16
CA PHE A 20 -0.58 -35.22 -13.27
C PHE A 20 -1.92 -34.51 -13.38
N GLY A 21 -2.04 -33.36 -12.73
CA GLY A 21 -3.23 -32.52 -12.89
C GLY A 21 -3.36 -31.98 -14.33
N PRO A 22 -4.54 -31.48 -14.72
CA PRO A 22 -4.77 -30.91 -16.06
C PRO A 22 -3.88 -29.70 -16.37
N GLU A 23 -3.33 -29.04 -15.35
CA GLU A 23 -2.38 -27.92 -15.49
C GLU A 23 -0.93 -28.38 -15.68
N GLU A 24 -0.62 -29.63 -15.31
CA GLU A 24 0.71 -30.23 -15.37
C GLU A 24 0.88 -31.10 -16.61
N PHE A 25 -0.19 -31.73 -17.11
CA PHE A 25 -0.15 -32.52 -18.33
C PHE A 25 -1.32 -32.18 -19.26
N CYS A 26 -1.00 -31.86 -20.52
CA CYS A 26 -1.96 -31.61 -21.57
C CYS A 26 -1.69 -32.53 -22.77
N ARG A 27 -2.65 -33.40 -23.08
CA ARG A 27 -2.60 -34.30 -24.24
C ARG A 27 -3.02 -33.53 -25.50
N LYS A 28 -2.25 -33.67 -26.59
CA LYS A 28 -2.58 -33.11 -27.91
C LYS A 28 -3.29 -34.18 -28.74
N GLU A 29 -4.58 -33.98 -28.98
CA GLU A 29 -5.32 -34.77 -29.96
C GLU A 29 -5.27 -34.09 -31.35
N PRO A 30 -5.13 -34.84 -32.46
CA PRO A 30 -5.19 -36.30 -32.58
C PRO A 30 -3.84 -37.04 -32.63
N ASN A 31 -2.71 -36.33 -32.60
CA ASN A 31 -1.38 -36.88 -32.96
C ASN A 31 -0.65 -37.68 -31.84
N GLY A 32 -1.33 -38.02 -30.74
CA GLY A 32 -0.72 -38.81 -29.65
C GLY A 32 0.37 -38.10 -28.83
N GLY A 33 0.69 -36.84 -29.15
CA GLY A 33 1.67 -36.02 -28.42
C GLY A 33 1.08 -35.34 -27.18
N GLY A 34 1.92 -34.55 -26.50
CA GLY A 34 1.52 -33.84 -25.30
C GLY A 34 2.52 -32.77 -24.84
N GLU A 35 2.13 -32.05 -23.79
CA GLU A 35 2.97 -31.13 -23.04
C GLU A 35 2.94 -31.53 -21.56
N ILE A 36 4.11 -31.69 -20.95
CA ILE A 36 4.27 -31.85 -19.49
C ILE A 36 4.94 -30.58 -18.94
N ARG A 37 4.31 -29.94 -17.96
CA ARG A 37 4.83 -28.77 -17.23
C ARG A 37 5.45 -29.23 -15.91
N VAL A 38 6.77 -29.36 -15.91
CA VAL A 38 7.51 -29.90 -14.76
C VAL A 38 7.98 -28.77 -13.85
N HIS A 39 7.51 -28.76 -12.62
CA HIS A 39 7.98 -27.83 -11.58
C HIS A 39 9.15 -28.46 -10.82
N ALA A 40 10.36 -27.93 -11.00
CA ALA A 40 11.54 -28.42 -10.30
C ALA A 40 11.40 -28.25 -8.78
N GLU A 41 11.82 -29.26 -8.02
CA GLU A 41 11.86 -29.22 -6.56
C GLU A 41 13.04 -28.38 -6.09
N LEU A 42 12.76 -27.31 -5.35
CA LEU A 42 13.79 -26.42 -4.81
C LEU A 42 14.16 -26.81 -3.37
N PRO A 43 15.45 -26.73 -2.99
CA PRO A 43 15.87 -26.88 -1.60
C PRO A 43 15.38 -25.69 -0.74
N ALA A 44 15.34 -25.90 0.58
CA ALA A 44 14.98 -24.83 1.52
C ALA A 44 15.99 -23.68 1.46
N GLY A 45 15.50 -22.44 1.43
CA GLY A 45 16.34 -21.24 1.35
C GLY A 45 16.89 -20.94 -0.05
N PHE A 46 16.33 -21.54 -1.11
CA PHE A 46 16.74 -21.26 -2.48
C PHE A 46 16.54 -19.79 -2.84
N SER A 47 17.56 -19.18 -3.45
CA SER A 47 17.57 -17.76 -3.78
C SER A 47 17.88 -17.51 -5.25
N VAL A 48 17.34 -16.42 -5.80
CA VAL A 48 17.70 -15.91 -7.13
C VAL A 48 18.38 -14.56 -6.97
N ALA A 49 19.44 -14.33 -7.75
CA ALA A 49 20.15 -13.06 -7.77
C ALA A 49 20.46 -12.62 -9.19
N ILE A 50 20.42 -11.30 -9.42
CA ILE A 50 21.00 -10.70 -10.63
C ILE A 50 22.38 -10.17 -10.26
N LYS A 51 23.36 -10.41 -11.14
CA LYS A 51 24.66 -9.74 -11.09
C LYS A 51 24.59 -8.49 -11.95
N GLU A 52 24.48 -7.32 -11.32
CA GLU A 52 24.63 -6.03 -12.00
C GLU A 52 25.92 -5.35 -11.50
N GLY A 53 26.80 -4.98 -12.45
CA GLY A 53 27.93 -4.08 -12.19
C GLY A 53 29.26 -4.50 -12.81
N SER A 54 29.78 -3.63 -13.69
CA SER A 54 31.19 -3.52 -14.01
C SER A 54 31.79 -2.41 -13.12
N ASN A 55 32.76 -2.79 -12.28
CA ASN A 55 33.56 -1.97 -11.35
C ASN A 55 32.87 -1.34 -10.10
N LEU A 56 33.34 -1.83 -8.95
CA LEU A 56 33.46 -1.20 -7.60
C LEU A 56 32.24 -0.97 -6.70
N ASP A 57 30.98 -1.08 -7.16
CA ASP A 57 29.80 -1.15 -6.26
C ASP A 57 28.94 -2.40 -6.55
N TYR A 58 29.29 -3.51 -5.90
CA TYR A 58 28.69 -4.83 -6.11
C TYR A 58 27.38 -4.96 -5.31
N PHE A 59 26.24 -4.60 -5.89
CA PHE A 59 24.94 -4.87 -5.27
C PHE A 59 24.29 -6.10 -5.91
N SER A 60 24.46 -7.27 -5.27
CA SER A 60 23.66 -8.45 -5.60
C SER A 60 22.38 -8.45 -4.76
N PHE A 61 21.24 -8.14 -5.37
CA PHE A 61 19.94 -8.36 -4.71
C PHE A 61 19.61 -9.84 -4.74
N ARG A 62 19.37 -10.41 -3.56
CA ARG A 62 18.99 -11.82 -3.39
C ARG A 62 17.52 -11.90 -2.99
N TYR A 63 16.78 -12.75 -3.68
CA TYR A 63 15.37 -13.00 -3.42
C TYR A 63 15.19 -14.48 -3.11
N GLU A 64 14.70 -14.79 -1.90
CA GLU A 64 14.34 -16.15 -1.53
C GLU A 64 13.03 -16.53 -2.22
N ILE A 65 13.00 -17.70 -2.86
CA ILE A 65 11.84 -18.22 -3.59
C ILE A 65 11.58 -19.68 -3.21
N SER A 66 10.34 -20.11 -3.38
CA SER A 66 9.90 -21.49 -3.18
C SER A 66 9.54 -22.21 -4.48
N PHE A 67 9.41 -21.48 -5.60
CA PHE A 67 9.04 -22.02 -6.90
C PHE A 67 9.73 -21.31 -8.06
N LEU A 68 10.22 -22.11 -9.01
CA LEU A 68 10.65 -21.64 -10.33
C LEU A 68 9.53 -21.82 -11.37
N PRO A 69 9.56 -21.04 -12.48
CA PRO A 69 8.73 -21.31 -13.64
C PRO A 69 8.94 -22.76 -14.14
N PRO A 70 7.89 -23.44 -14.64
CA PRO A 70 7.99 -24.83 -15.04
C PRO A 70 8.90 -25.01 -16.26
N LEU A 71 9.59 -26.16 -16.32
CA LEU A 71 10.17 -26.67 -17.57
C LEU A 71 9.04 -27.26 -18.42
N LEU A 72 8.95 -26.86 -19.68
CA LEU A 72 7.95 -27.40 -20.60
C LEU A 72 8.60 -28.48 -21.45
N LEU A 73 8.13 -29.71 -21.28
CA LEU A 73 8.48 -30.85 -22.11
C LEU A 73 7.36 -31.07 -23.11
N ASN A 74 7.55 -30.57 -24.33
CA ASN A 74 6.65 -30.84 -25.45
C ASN A 74 7.14 -32.09 -26.17
N PHE A 75 6.27 -33.06 -26.42
CA PHE A 75 6.65 -34.30 -27.08
C PHE A 75 5.60 -34.78 -28.07
N ASP A 76 6.04 -35.57 -29.03
CA ASP A 76 5.23 -36.34 -29.96
C ASP A 76 5.75 -37.78 -30.01
N LEU A 77 4.82 -38.74 -30.10
CA LEU A 77 5.12 -40.18 -30.05
C LEU A 77 5.16 -40.74 -31.47
N PRO A 78 6.29 -41.30 -31.94
CA PRO A 78 6.35 -41.98 -33.23
C PRO A 78 5.66 -43.36 -33.16
N GLU A 79 5.27 -43.94 -34.30
CA GLU A 79 4.52 -45.21 -34.35
C GLU A 79 5.29 -46.41 -33.76
N ASP A 80 6.62 -46.34 -33.70
CA ASP A 80 7.53 -47.39 -33.26
C ASP A 80 8.12 -47.15 -31.85
N TYR A 81 7.59 -46.18 -31.11
CA TYR A 81 7.86 -46.00 -29.67
C TYR A 81 6.90 -46.86 -28.84
N PRO A 82 7.34 -47.52 -27.76
CA PRO A 82 8.66 -47.40 -27.12
C PRO A 82 9.71 -48.43 -27.55
N SER A 83 9.41 -49.32 -28.50
CA SER A 83 10.30 -50.43 -28.85
C SER A 83 11.56 -50.03 -29.63
N SER A 84 11.46 -49.07 -30.57
CA SER A 84 12.50 -48.80 -31.57
C SER A 84 13.05 -47.38 -31.53
N ALA A 85 12.19 -46.37 -31.39
CA ALA A 85 12.58 -44.95 -31.39
C ALA A 85 12.08 -44.20 -30.14
N PRO A 86 12.85 -43.22 -29.62
CA PRO A 86 12.39 -42.37 -28.52
C PRO A 86 11.29 -41.40 -28.97
N PRO A 87 10.54 -40.80 -28.03
CA PRO A 87 9.68 -39.65 -28.34
C PRO A 87 10.49 -38.52 -28.96
N SER A 88 9.95 -37.86 -29.97
CA SER A 88 10.49 -36.56 -30.40
C SER A 88 10.05 -35.51 -29.39
N PHE A 89 10.97 -34.68 -28.90
CA PHE A 89 10.62 -33.69 -27.88
C PHE A 89 11.38 -32.38 -28.01
N THR A 90 10.82 -31.33 -27.43
CA THR A 90 11.43 -30.03 -27.21
C THR A 90 11.34 -29.67 -25.73
N LEU A 91 12.47 -29.29 -25.14
CA LEU A 91 12.55 -28.80 -23.77
C LEU A 91 12.72 -27.29 -23.77
N THR A 92 11.81 -26.56 -23.14
CA THR A 92 11.90 -25.10 -22.99
C THR A 92 11.86 -24.71 -21.51
N CYS A 93 12.62 -23.67 -21.16
CA CYS A 93 12.71 -23.15 -19.81
C CYS A 93 13.16 -21.69 -19.89
N SER A 94 12.59 -20.81 -19.06
CA SER A 94 12.94 -19.39 -19.05
C SER A 94 14.22 -19.10 -18.27
N TRP A 95 14.58 -19.96 -17.32
CA TRP A 95 15.66 -19.72 -16.36
C TRP A 95 16.90 -20.59 -16.57
N LEU A 96 16.92 -21.40 -17.64
CA LEU A 96 18.08 -22.20 -18.04
C LEU A 96 18.70 -21.67 -19.33
N SER A 97 20.02 -21.76 -19.45
CA SER A 97 20.72 -21.45 -20.68
C SER A 97 20.49 -22.52 -21.75
N HIS A 98 20.77 -22.18 -23.01
CA HIS A 98 20.69 -23.15 -24.11
C HIS A 98 21.63 -24.35 -23.88
N THR A 99 22.83 -24.13 -23.34
CA THR A 99 23.79 -25.22 -23.07
C THR A 99 23.29 -26.17 -21.97
N GLN A 100 22.67 -25.64 -20.92
CA GLN A 100 22.07 -26.44 -19.86
C GLN A 100 20.88 -27.25 -20.39
N LEU A 101 20.01 -26.63 -21.20
CA LEU A 101 18.89 -27.32 -21.84
C LEU A 101 19.35 -28.43 -22.79
N SER A 102 20.37 -28.20 -23.60
CA SER A 102 20.96 -29.23 -24.45
C SER A 102 21.55 -30.39 -23.64
N GLY A 103 22.20 -30.10 -22.51
CA GLY A 103 22.71 -31.12 -21.59
C GLY A 103 21.60 -31.99 -21.00
N LEU A 104 20.50 -31.36 -20.54
CA LEU A 104 19.32 -32.09 -20.07
C LEU A 104 18.70 -32.95 -21.18
N ALA A 105 18.52 -32.38 -22.38
CA ALA A 105 17.94 -33.11 -23.51
C ALA A 105 18.79 -34.33 -23.89
N ALA A 106 20.12 -34.21 -23.91
CA ALA A 106 21.02 -35.35 -24.14
C ALA A 106 20.85 -36.43 -23.07
N HIS A 107 20.72 -36.04 -21.80
CA HIS A 107 20.48 -36.97 -20.70
C HIS A 107 19.13 -37.70 -20.80
N LEU A 108 18.06 -37.01 -21.21
CA LEU A 108 16.74 -37.64 -21.45
C LEU A 108 16.83 -38.73 -22.54
N VAL A 109 17.57 -38.45 -23.61
CA VAL A 109 17.82 -39.43 -24.67
C VAL A 109 18.60 -40.64 -24.12
N ASP A 110 19.57 -40.42 -23.23
CA ASP A 110 20.35 -41.51 -22.63
C ASP A 110 19.51 -42.36 -21.65
N ILE A 111 18.59 -41.76 -20.90
CA ILE A 111 17.59 -42.48 -20.08
C ILE A 111 16.78 -43.45 -20.95
N TYR A 112 16.32 -43.00 -22.13
CA TYR A 112 15.61 -43.87 -23.06
C TYR A 112 16.52 -44.99 -23.60
N LYS A 113 17.75 -44.68 -24.03
CA LYS A 113 18.68 -45.68 -24.56
C LYS A 113 18.95 -46.82 -23.56
N HIS A 114 19.01 -46.51 -22.28
CA HIS A 114 19.27 -47.50 -21.24
C HIS A 114 18.05 -48.38 -20.94
N ARG A 115 16.84 -47.80 -20.97
CA ARG A 115 15.60 -48.51 -20.62
C ARG A 115 14.93 -49.22 -21.78
N ARG A 116 14.90 -48.60 -22.98
CA ARG A 116 14.16 -49.04 -24.17
C ARG A 116 12.71 -49.45 -23.84
N ALA A 117 12.01 -48.54 -23.17
CA ALA A 117 10.63 -48.70 -22.70
C ALA A 117 9.95 -47.32 -22.60
N ALA A 118 8.69 -47.29 -22.15
CA ALA A 118 7.98 -46.06 -21.81
C ALA A 118 8.78 -45.19 -20.82
N VAL A 119 9.08 -43.93 -21.18
CA VAL A 119 10.00 -43.05 -20.42
C VAL A 119 9.44 -41.70 -20.01
N LEU A 120 8.26 -41.27 -20.48
CA LEU A 120 7.75 -39.91 -20.24
C LEU A 120 7.61 -39.60 -18.74
N PHE A 121 7.06 -40.54 -17.96
CA PHE A 121 6.99 -40.38 -16.50
C PHE A 121 8.38 -40.31 -15.86
N THR A 122 9.32 -41.13 -16.35
CA THR A 122 10.70 -41.14 -15.84
C THR A 122 11.41 -39.82 -16.16
N TRP A 123 11.21 -39.29 -17.36
CA TRP A 123 11.71 -37.98 -17.77
C TRP A 123 11.13 -36.89 -16.88
N ALA A 124 9.81 -36.90 -16.63
CA ALA A 124 9.17 -35.94 -15.73
C ALA A 124 9.72 -36.01 -14.30
N GLN A 125 9.95 -37.20 -13.75
CA GLN A 125 10.54 -37.39 -12.43
C GLN A 125 11.98 -36.86 -12.34
N PHE A 126 12.82 -37.19 -13.32
CA PHE A 126 14.18 -36.67 -13.39
C PHE A 126 14.18 -35.14 -13.49
N LEU A 127 13.35 -34.58 -14.37
CA LEU A 127 13.24 -33.13 -14.54
C LEU A 127 12.75 -32.43 -13.27
N LYS A 128 11.92 -33.11 -12.47
CA LYS A 128 11.38 -32.59 -11.22
C LYS A 128 12.41 -32.61 -10.09
N GLY A 129 13.04 -33.76 -9.83
CA GLY A 129 13.86 -33.96 -8.62
C GLY A 129 15.37 -33.79 -8.84
N GLU A 130 15.87 -34.04 -10.05
CA GLU A 130 17.31 -34.21 -10.31
C GLU A 130 17.90 -33.12 -11.21
N THR A 131 17.08 -32.28 -11.86
CA THR A 131 17.54 -31.19 -12.74
C THR A 131 18.58 -30.29 -12.07
N LEU A 132 18.29 -29.82 -10.85
CA LEU A 132 19.16 -28.87 -10.15
C LEU A 132 20.49 -29.53 -9.79
N SER A 133 20.47 -30.76 -9.27
CA SER A 133 21.67 -31.53 -8.96
C SER A 133 22.50 -31.85 -10.20
N PHE A 134 21.84 -32.17 -11.32
CA PHE A 134 22.51 -32.48 -12.59
C PHE A 134 23.21 -31.24 -13.17
N LEU A 135 22.64 -30.06 -13.00
CA LEU A 135 23.21 -28.79 -13.44
C LEU A 135 24.15 -28.12 -12.41
N ASP A 136 24.42 -28.77 -11.28
CA ASP A 136 25.16 -28.24 -10.11
C ASP A 136 24.62 -26.89 -9.60
N ILE A 137 23.30 -26.69 -9.72
CA ILE A 137 22.59 -25.55 -9.14
C ILE A 137 22.14 -25.96 -7.74
N ARG A 138 22.75 -25.38 -6.70
CA ARG A 138 22.44 -25.72 -5.31
C ARG A 138 21.34 -24.84 -4.72
N ASN A 139 21.72 -23.72 -4.12
CA ASN A 139 20.78 -22.82 -3.42
C ASN A 139 20.73 -21.41 -4.03
N LEU A 140 21.47 -21.16 -5.12
CA LEU A 140 21.55 -19.85 -5.75
C LEU A 140 21.47 -20.01 -7.27
N LEU A 141 20.49 -19.34 -7.86
CA LEU A 141 20.41 -19.14 -9.31
C LEU A 141 20.88 -17.71 -9.63
N GLU A 142 21.97 -17.60 -10.37
CA GLU A 142 22.51 -16.32 -10.80
C GLU A 142 22.08 -16.02 -12.24
N LEU A 143 21.35 -14.92 -12.42
CA LEU A 143 20.95 -14.43 -13.73
C LEU A 143 22.05 -13.50 -14.27
N GLN A 144 22.68 -13.88 -15.37
CA GLN A 144 23.68 -13.05 -16.03
C GLN A 144 22.99 -12.06 -16.96
N SER A 145 23.35 -10.78 -16.84
CA SER A 145 23.09 -9.80 -17.89
C SER A 145 24.11 -10.04 -18.99
N ASP A 146 23.71 -10.65 -20.11
CA ASP A 146 24.59 -10.76 -21.27
C ASP A 146 24.91 -9.36 -21.81
N GLU A 147 26.05 -8.80 -21.40
CA GLU A 147 26.80 -7.85 -22.21
C GLU A 147 27.81 -8.66 -23.04
N SER A 148 27.64 -8.62 -24.37
CA SER A 148 28.52 -9.11 -25.45
C SER A 148 28.61 -10.63 -25.74
N GLN A 149 27.97 -11.06 -26.85
CA GLN A 149 28.68 -11.73 -27.96
C GLN A 149 28.12 -11.27 -29.32
N ASP A 150 29.06 -10.92 -30.19
CA ASP A 150 28.97 -10.13 -31.42
C ASP A 150 28.33 -10.78 -32.65
N ALA A 151 28.03 -9.89 -33.60
CA ALA A 151 28.00 -10.08 -35.05
C ALA A 151 28.75 -11.30 -35.60
N ASN A 152 28.02 -12.19 -36.29
CA ASN A 152 28.48 -12.79 -37.55
C ASN A 152 27.32 -13.49 -38.30
N GLN A 153 26.69 -12.78 -39.24
CA GLN A 153 26.12 -13.42 -40.44
C GLN A 153 26.49 -12.57 -41.66
N PRO A 154 27.02 -13.18 -42.74
CA PRO A 154 27.30 -12.47 -43.98
C PRO A 154 25.98 -12.31 -44.75
N GLY A 155 25.51 -11.07 -44.90
CA GLY A 155 24.36 -10.76 -45.76
C GLY A 155 24.72 -10.94 -47.25
N PRO A 156 23.82 -11.50 -48.08
CA PRO A 156 24.03 -11.53 -49.51
C PRO A 156 23.72 -10.17 -50.14
N ALA A 157 24.45 -9.89 -51.21
CA ALA A 157 24.57 -8.62 -51.91
C ALA A 157 23.26 -8.10 -52.53
N SER A 158 23.22 -6.77 -52.61
CA SER A 158 22.27 -5.88 -53.25
C SER A 158 22.05 -6.09 -54.76
N GLY A 159 20.82 -5.78 -55.22
CA GLY A 159 20.46 -5.41 -56.60
C GLY A 159 19.01 -4.89 -56.69
N PRO A 160 18.67 -3.96 -57.61
CA PRO A 160 18.02 -2.68 -57.23
C PRO A 160 16.64 -2.44 -57.87
N ALA A 161 15.81 -1.58 -57.27
CA ALA A 161 14.81 -0.72 -57.97
C ALA A 161 14.13 0.26 -56.97
N GLN A 162 14.38 1.57 -57.11
CA GLN A 162 13.46 2.58 -57.66
C GLN A 162 12.60 3.32 -56.60
N ASN A 163 12.92 4.60 -56.43
CA ASN A 163 12.04 5.63 -55.85
C ASN A 163 10.71 5.71 -56.64
N PRO A 164 9.63 6.18 -56.00
CA PRO A 164 9.25 7.54 -56.34
C PRO A 164 8.85 8.42 -55.14
N SER A 165 9.08 9.71 -55.37
CA SER A 165 8.67 10.88 -54.61
C SER A 165 7.14 11.02 -54.52
N CYS A 166 6.63 11.55 -53.41
CA CYS A 166 5.51 12.49 -53.46
C CYS A 166 5.53 13.48 -52.28
N ASN A 167 5.38 14.75 -52.65
CA ASN A 167 5.31 15.92 -51.80
C ASN A 167 3.90 16.14 -51.22
N ALA A 168 3.89 16.69 -50.01
CA ALA A 168 3.09 17.82 -49.51
C ALA A 168 1.60 18.00 -49.89
N ALA A 169 0.75 18.10 -48.85
CA ALA A 169 -0.22 19.18 -48.59
C ALA A 169 -0.90 18.88 -47.23
N GLY A 170 -0.76 19.70 -46.18
CA GLY A 170 -1.61 20.86 -45.87
C GLY A 170 -2.59 20.48 -44.72
N SER A 171 -2.31 20.79 -43.46
CA SER A 171 -2.50 22.07 -42.72
C SER A 171 -3.91 22.32 -42.19
N SER A 172 -4.06 22.33 -40.85
CA SER A 172 -4.85 23.25 -39.97
C SER A 172 -5.17 22.49 -38.65
N GLN A 173 -4.67 22.86 -37.46
CA GLN A 173 -4.67 24.09 -36.63
C GLN A 173 -5.64 23.95 -35.44
N ASP A 174 -5.07 23.91 -34.22
CA ASP A 174 -5.37 24.77 -33.05
C ASP A 174 -4.81 24.08 -31.78
N ASP A 175 -3.70 24.56 -31.19
CA ASP A 175 -3.54 25.72 -30.29
C ASP A 175 -4.13 25.51 -28.89
N THR A 176 -3.27 25.25 -27.88
CA THR A 176 -2.92 26.25 -26.85
C THR A 176 -1.93 25.70 -25.78
N SER A 177 -0.80 26.43 -25.69
CA SER A 177 0.22 26.62 -24.65
C SER A 177 0.06 26.07 -23.21
N GLY A 178 1.13 25.41 -22.71
CA GLY A 178 1.43 25.11 -21.28
C GLY A 178 1.95 26.32 -20.47
N PRO A 179 2.81 26.21 -19.41
CA PRO A 179 3.60 25.04 -18.94
C PRO A 179 3.69 24.83 -17.40
N CYS A 180 4.11 23.64 -16.94
CA CYS A 180 5.18 23.38 -15.93
C CYS A 180 5.16 21.88 -15.52
N ASP A 181 6.04 21.04 -16.05
CA ASP A 181 7.39 20.69 -15.54
C ASP A 181 7.43 20.08 -14.12
N LEU A 182 7.32 18.75 -14.08
CA LEU A 182 8.16 17.92 -13.22
C LEU A 182 8.75 16.80 -14.08
N THR A 183 10.06 16.94 -14.24
CA THR A 183 11.00 16.16 -15.03
C THR A 183 11.10 14.70 -14.59
N GLU A 184 11.31 13.85 -15.59
CA GLU A 184 12.27 12.73 -15.59
C GLU A 184 12.10 11.64 -14.52
N ASN A 185 11.42 10.55 -14.91
CA ASN A 185 11.87 9.20 -14.58
C ASN A 185 11.65 8.29 -15.80
N GLY A 186 12.59 8.37 -16.74
CA GLY A 186 12.75 7.33 -17.75
C GLY A 186 13.18 6.04 -17.05
N SER A 187 12.31 5.04 -17.01
CA SER A 187 12.78 3.66 -16.81
C SER A 187 13.31 3.18 -18.17
N PRO A 188 14.63 2.89 -18.31
CA PRO A 188 15.16 2.28 -19.53
C PRO A 188 14.57 0.87 -19.72
N PRO A 189 14.66 0.27 -20.91
CA PRO A 189 14.19 -1.10 -21.12
C PRO A 189 14.96 -2.02 -20.16
N SER A 190 14.25 -2.61 -19.20
CA SER A 190 14.80 -3.55 -18.22
C SER A 190 15.59 -4.64 -18.95
N SER A 191 16.82 -4.93 -18.49
CA SER A 191 17.69 -5.95 -19.10
C SER A 191 16.97 -7.31 -19.20
N PRO A 192 17.36 -8.22 -20.12
CA PRO A 192 16.77 -9.55 -20.19
C PRO A 192 16.78 -10.29 -18.83
N ALA A 193 17.86 -10.15 -18.06
CA ALA A 193 17.99 -10.70 -16.72
C ALA A 193 16.99 -10.10 -15.71
N GLN A 194 16.78 -8.78 -15.75
CA GLN A 194 15.78 -8.10 -14.92
C GLN A 194 14.35 -8.57 -15.25
N ARG A 195 14.01 -8.70 -16.54
CA ARG A 195 12.69 -9.21 -16.96
C ARG A 195 12.47 -10.64 -16.49
N LEU A 196 13.50 -11.48 -16.60
CA LEU A 196 13.44 -12.86 -16.13
C LEU A 196 13.28 -12.94 -14.61
N LEU A 197 13.99 -12.12 -13.83
CA LEU A 197 13.81 -12.07 -12.39
C LEU A 197 12.36 -11.71 -12.03
N VAL A 198 11.80 -10.68 -12.65
CA VAL A 198 10.40 -10.28 -12.42
C VAL A 198 9.46 -11.44 -12.74
N GLN A 199 9.67 -12.15 -13.85
CA GLN A 199 8.87 -13.32 -14.20
C GLN A 199 8.97 -14.44 -13.15
N ILE A 200 10.18 -14.71 -12.62
CA ILE A 200 10.38 -15.72 -11.58
C ILE A 200 9.63 -15.32 -10.30
N LEU A 201 9.77 -14.07 -9.84
CA LEU A 201 9.11 -13.59 -8.63
C LEU A 201 7.57 -13.60 -8.75
N LEU A 202 7.03 -13.23 -9.92
CA LEU A 202 5.59 -13.30 -10.17
C LEU A 202 5.08 -14.75 -10.20
N ASN A 203 5.84 -15.67 -10.79
CA ASN A 203 5.53 -17.09 -10.77
C ASN A 203 5.56 -17.65 -9.34
N ASP A 204 6.60 -17.33 -8.56
CA ASP A 204 6.74 -17.74 -7.17
C ASP A 204 5.53 -17.29 -6.33
N ALA A 205 5.20 -16.00 -6.39
CA ALA A 205 4.04 -15.45 -5.68
C ALA A 205 2.73 -16.12 -6.10
N SER A 206 2.54 -16.36 -7.40
CA SER A 206 1.34 -17.03 -7.93
C SER A 206 1.23 -18.49 -7.45
N GLN A 207 2.35 -19.20 -7.42
CA GLN A 207 2.42 -20.59 -6.95
C GLN A 207 2.22 -20.70 -5.44
N GLN A 208 2.80 -19.80 -4.66
CA GLN A 208 2.55 -19.68 -3.23
C GLN A 208 1.07 -19.42 -2.96
N GLN A 209 0.44 -18.48 -3.68
CA GLN A 209 -0.98 -18.19 -3.55
C GLN A 209 -1.84 -19.40 -3.91
N ARG A 210 -1.48 -20.17 -4.95
CA ARG A 210 -2.19 -21.41 -5.31
C ARG A 210 -2.06 -22.49 -4.24
N ARG A 211 -0.84 -22.73 -3.72
CA ARG A 211 -0.63 -23.67 -2.61
C ARG A 211 -1.40 -23.25 -1.36
N PHE A 212 -1.42 -21.96 -1.06
CA PHE A 212 -2.23 -21.42 0.02
C PHE A 212 -3.71 -21.70 -0.25
N ALA A 213 -4.22 -21.33 -1.43
CA ALA A 213 -5.63 -21.47 -1.77
C ALA A 213 -6.16 -22.92 -1.67
N SER A 214 -5.33 -23.92 -2.02
CA SER A 214 -5.68 -25.34 -1.96
C SER A 214 -5.44 -26.00 -0.60
N SER A 215 -4.67 -25.36 0.29
CA SER A 215 -4.41 -25.88 1.64
C SER A 215 -5.56 -25.58 2.59
N VAL A 216 -5.71 -26.38 3.65
CA VAL A 216 -6.73 -26.19 4.68
C VAL A 216 -6.11 -25.51 5.90
N PHE A 217 -6.79 -24.50 6.43
CA PHE A 217 -6.35 -23.74 7.61
C PHE A 217 -7.48 -23.60 8.62
N ASP A 218 -7.12 -23.60 9.90
CA ASP A 218 -8.03 -23.35 11.00
C ASP A 218 -8.05 -21.86 11.34
N CYS A 219 -9.23 -21.26 11.35
CA CYS A 219 -9.36 -19.85 11.70
C CYS A 219 -9.16 -19.62 13.21
N GLY A 220 -8.21 -18.75 13.59
CA GLY A 220 -7.97 -18.43 15.00
C GLY A 220 -9.08 -17.66 15.74
N VAL A 221 -10.20 -17.34 15.08
CA VAL A 221 -11.35 -16.63 15.66
C VAL A 221 -12.56 -17.56 15.81
N CYS A 222 -12.97 -18.25 14.74
CA CYS A 222 -14.11 -19.17 14.78
C CYS A 222 -13.74 -20.65 14.94
N PHE A 223 -12.44 -21.00 14.90
CA PHE A 223 -11.92 -22.36 15.02
C PHE A 223 -12.46 -23.36 13.99
N LEU A 224 -12.95 -22.87 12.85
CA LEU A 224 -13.40 -23.70 11.75
C LEU A 224 -12.30 -23.84 10.70
N SER A 225 -12.13 -25.06 10.19
CA SER A 225 -11.26 -25.37 9.07
C SER A 225 -11.87 -24.87 7.76
N ARG A 226 -11.10 -24.15 6.97
CA ARG A 226 -11.50 -23.58 5.67
C ARG A 226 -10.37 -23.79 4.67
N LEU A 227 -10.70 -23.85 3.38
CA LEU A 227 -9.70 -23.77 2.32
C LEU A 227 -9.04 -22.39 2.35
N GLY A 228 -7.76 -22.30 2.00
CA GLY A 228 -7.05 -21.02 1.95
C GLY A 228 -7.68 -20.03 0.99
N ALA A 229 -8.41 -20.50 -0.03
CA ALA A 229 -9.22 -19.65 -0.91
C ALA A 229 -10.25 -18.80 -0.14
N ASP A 230 -10.78 -19.34 0.96
CA ASP A 230 -11.72 -18.67 1.88
C ASP A 230 -11.02 -18.04 3.09
N CYS A 231 -9.68 -17.94 3.06
CA CYS A 231 -8.87 -17.37 4.13
C CYS A 231 -8.03 -16.18 3.66
N VAL A 232 -7.48 -15.46 4.63
CA VAL A 232 -6.51 -14.39 4.43
C VAL A 232 -5.35 -14.65 5.37
N GLN A 233 -4.14 -14.63 4.83
CA GLN A 233 -2.90 -14.66 5.60
C GLN A 233 -2.34 -13.23 5.74
N LEU A 234 -1.98 -12.84 6.96
CA LEU A 234 -1.33 -11.56 7.21
C LEU A 234 0.18 -11.68 6.92
N PRO A 235 0.77 -10.86 6.04
CA PRO A 235 2.16 -11.06 5.60
C PRO A 235 3.19 -10.83 6.71
N GLU A 236 2.92 -9.90 7.64
CA GLU A 236 3.88 -9.55 8.70
C GLU A 236 4.00 -10.62 9.80
N CYS A 237 2.91 -11.32 10.11
CA CYS A 237 2.87 -12.30 11.22
C CYS A 237 2.58 -13.74 10.78
N GLY A 238 2.19 -13.95 9.52
CA GLY A 238 1.85 -15.25 8.96
C GLY A 238 0.54 -15.86 9.46
N HIS A 239 -0.21 -15.20 10.36
CA HIS A 239 -1.47 -15.72 10.88
C HIS A 239 -2.57 -15.76 9.81
N VAL A 240 -3.36 -16.83 9.86
CA VAL A 240 -4.42 -17.11 8.89
C VAL A 240 -5.79 -17.02 9.56
N PHE A 241 -6.71 -16.30 8.92
CA PHE A 241 -8.09 -16.16 9.37
C PHE A 241 -9.04 -16.39 8.21
N CYS A 242 -10.23 -16.95 8.47
CA CYS A 242 -11.24 -17.01 7.43
C CYS A 242 -11.69 -15.60 7.04
N ARG A 243 -12.02 -15.40 5.76
CA ARG A 243 -12.42 -14.11 5.20
C ARG A 243 -13.58 -13.50 5.99
N ALA A 244 -14.58 -14.31 6.34
CA ALA A 244 -15.74 -13.86 7.09
C ALA A 244 -15.37 -13.23 8.46
N CYS A 245 -14.54 -13.91 9.26
CA CYS A 245 -14.16 -13.40 10.59
C CYS A 245 -13.33 -12.14 10.49
N LEU A 246 -12.35 -12.10 9.58
CA LEU A 246 -11.48 -10.92 9.45
C LEU A 246 -12.26 -9.72 8.87
N THR A 247 -13.19 -9.96 7.93
CA THR A 247 -14.10 -8.93 7.42
C THR A 247 -14.93 -8.32 8.55
N GLU A 248 -15.61 -9.14 9.36
CA GLU A 248 -16.45 -8.61 10.43
C GLU A 248 -15.63 -7.88 11.51
N PHE A 249 -14.45 -8.40 11.85
CA PHE A 249 -13.53 -7.73 12.75
C PHE A 249 -13.14 -6.32 12.23
N CYS A 250 -12.69 -6.21 10.98
CA CYS A 250 -12.33 -4.93 10.39
C CYS A 250 -13.53 -3.98 10.30
N LYS A 251 -14.71 -4.47 9.91
CA LYS A 251 -15.94 -3.65 9.83
C LYS A 251 -16.31 -3.03 11.17
N VAL A 252 -16.24 -3.80 12.26
CA VAL A 252 -16.55 -3.30 13.61
C VAL A 252 -15.57 -2.20 13.99
N GLN A 253 -14.26 -2.44 13.85
CA GLN A 253 -13.22 -1.46 14.20
C GLN A 253 -13.35 -0.14 13.41
N ILE A 254 -13.63 -0.23 12.10
CA ILE A 254 -13.80 0.95 11.24
C ILE A 254 -15.09 1.72 11.59
N THR A 255 -16.19 1.00 11.84
CA THR A 255 -17.49 1.59 12.20
C THR A 255 -17.42 2.31 13.54
N GLU A 256 -16.69 1.77 14.50
CA GLU A 256 -16.44 2.37 15.82
C GLU A 256 -15.41 3.50 15.79
N GLY A 257 -14.73 3.72 14.65
CA GLY A 257 -13.70 4.75 14.52
C GLY A 257 -12.34 4.35 15.12
N ASN A 258 -12.18 3.09 15.54
CA ASN A 258 -10.95 2.56 16.10
C ASN A 258 -10.01 2.03 15.01
N VAL A 259 -9.48 2.94 14.19
CA VAL A 259 -8.54 2.61 13.10
C VAL A 259 -7.27 1.89 13.57
N ARG A 260 -6.81 2.18 14.79
CA ARG A 260 -5.65 1.49 15.40
C ARG A 260 -5.96 0.07 15.84
N GLY A 261 -7.24 -0.24 16.07
CA GLY A 261 -7.72 -1.58 16.39
C GLY A 261 -7.83 -2.48 15.18
N VAL A 262 -7.64 -1.97 13.95
CA VAL A 262 -7.51 -2.79 12.73
C VAL A 262 -6.13 -3.45 12.74
N ALA A 263 -5.99 -4.46 13.61
CA ALA A 263 -4.79 -5.24 13.83
C ALA A 263 -5.11 -6.74 13.71
N CYS A 264 -4.09 -7.58 13.82
CA CYS A 264 -4.26 -9.03 13.92
C CYS A 264 -5.22 -9.37 15.08
N PRO A 265 -6.28 -10.17 14.86
CA PRO A 265 -7.20 -10.59 15.92
C PRO A 265 -6.56 -11.42 17.04
N ARG A 266 -5.31 -11.87 16.86
CA ARG A 266 -4.56 -12.65 17.86
C ARG A 266 -3.99 -11.70 18.92
N GLY A 267 -4.32 -11.93 20.19
CA GLY A 267 -4.05 -10.97 21.28
C GLY A 267 -2.59 -10.68 21.61
N ASP A 268 -1.65 -11.52 21.16
CA ASP A 268 -0.19 -11.34 21.30
C ASP A 268 0.47 -10.70 20.07
N CYS A 269 -0.31 -10.25 19.08
CA CYS A 269 0.19 -9.77 17.80
C CYS A 269 -0.21 -8.31 17.54
N SER A 270 0.76 -7.46 17.21
CA SER A 270 0.56 -6.05 16.85
C SER A 270 0.60 -5.79 15.34
N SER A 271 0.75 -6.83 14.52
CA SER A 271 0.77 -6.69 13.06
C SER A 271 -0.59 -6.26 12.54
N ALA A 272 -0.61 -5.57 11.41
CA ALA A 272 -1.83 -5.09 10.78
C ALA A 272 -2.05 -5.73 9.40
N PRO A 273 -3.31 -5.92 8.96
CA PRO A 273 -3.59 -6.22 7.57
C PRO A 273 -3.15 -5.06 6.67
N THR A 274 -2.69 -5.37 5.46
CA THR A 274 -2.30 -4.32 4.50
C THR A 274 -3.53 -3.52 4.05
N PRO A 275 -3.38 -2.24 3.63
CA PRO A 275 -4.50 -1.46 3.13
C PRO A 275 -5.27 -2.16 2.00
N ALA A 276 -4.57 -2.83 1.08
CA ALA A 276 -5.17 -3.62 0.01
C ALA A 276 -5.98 -4.81 0.56
N GLN A 277 -5.51 -5.49 1.61
CA GLN A 277 -6.29 -6.55 2.28
C GLN A 277 -7.55 -5.98 2.92
N VAL A 278 -7.45 -4.85 3.63
CA VAL A 278 -8.61 -4.19 4.25
C VAL A 278 -9.63 -3.81 3.18
N GLN A 279 -9.20 -3.17 2.08
CA GLN A 279 -10.08 -2.80 0.97
C GLN A 279 -10.82 -4.00 0.40
N ASN A 280 -10.11 -5.10 0.13
CA ASN A 280 -10.68 -6.35 -0.39
C ASN A 280 -11.65 -7.05 0.59
N LEU A 281 -11.56 -6.76 1.90
CA LEU A 281 -12.38 -7.38 2.93
C LEU A 281 -13.66 -6.60 3.22
N VAL A 282 -13.58 -5.27 3.29
CA VAL A 282 -14.69 -4.40 3.73
C VAL A 282 -15.40 -3.68 2.57
N GLY A 283 -14.82 -3.68 1.37
CA GLY A 283 -15.33 -2.97 0.21
C GLY A 283 -14.95 -1.49 0.20
N GLU A 284 -15.26 -0.83 -0.91
CA GLU A 284 -14.78 0.52 -1.22
C GLU A 284 -15.32 1.60 -0.27
N GLU A 285 -16.60 1.52 0.12
CA GLU A 285 -17.24 2.51 0.98
C GLU A 285 -16.65 2.57 2.39
N LEU A 286 -16.52 1.41 3.05
CA LEU A 286 -15.91 1.32 4.37
C LEU A 286 -14.41 1.57 4.33
N PHE A 287 -13.74 1.20 3.23
CA PHE A 287 -12.32 1.50 3.04
C PHE A 287 -12.07 3.01 2.92
N ALA A 288 -12.92 3.76 2.20
CA ALA A 288 -12.80 5.22 2.13
C ALA A 288 -12.93 5.88 3.51
N ARG A 289 -13.77 5.33 4.37
CA ARG A 289 -13.86 5.77 5.78
C ARG A 289 -12.59 5.40 6.56
N TYR A 290 -12.10 4.18 6.41
CA TYR A 290 -10.84 3.71 7.03
C TYR A 290 -9.65 4.59 6.64
N ASP A 291 -9.47 4.87 5.35
CA ASP A 291 -8.39 5.71 4.82
C ASP A 291 -8.44 7.13 5.37
N ARG A 292 -9.64 7.74 5.39
CA ARG A 292 -9.85 9.06 6.02
C ARG A 292 -9.48 9.06 7.50
N LEU A 293 -9.90 8.03 8.24
CA LEU A 293 -9.62 7.92 9.67
C LEU A 293 -8.12 7.66 9.94
N LEU A 294 -7.45 6.88 9.11
CA LEU A 294 -6.00 6.66 9.18
C LEU A 294 -5.24 7.97 8.97
N LEU A 295 -5.61 8.72 7.93
CA LEU A 295 -5.03 10.03 7.64
C LEU A 295 -5.28 10.99 8.80
N GLN A 296 -6.53 11.10 9.27
CA GLN A 296 -6.89 11.98 10.37
C GLN A 296 -6.09 11.65 11.64
N ASN A 297 -6.02 10.39 12.04
CA ASN A 297 -5.26 9.96 13.21
C ASN A 297 -3.75 10.21 13.07
N SER A 298 -3.21 10.11 11.85
CA SER A 298 -1.81 10.42 11.57
C SER A 298 -1.54 11.93 11.71
N LEU A 299 -2.44 12.75 11.15
CA LEU A 299 -2.38 14.21 11.23
C LEU A 299 -2.55 14.73 12.67
N GLU A 300 -3.47 14.17 13.47
CA GLU A 300 -3.70 14.57 14.86
C GLU A 300 -2.50 14.33 15.79
N ARG A 301 -1.58 13.44 15.42
CA ARG A 301 -0.34 13.18 16.17
C ARG A 301 0.78 14.16 15.84
N MET A 302 0.65 14.93 14.76
CA MET A 302 1.65 15.88 14.32
C MET A 302 1.42 17.25 15.00
N PRO A 303 2.36 17.75 15.81
CA PRO A 303 2.16 18.95 16.64
C PRO A 303 2.09 20.26 15.84
N ASP A 304 2.59 20.21 14.60
CA ASP A 304 2.59 21.26 13.59
C ASP A 304 1.31 21.27 12.75
N VAL A 305 0.41 20.29 12.87
CA VAL A 305 -0.85 20.30 12.11
C VAL A 305 -1.97 20.97 12.89
N VAL A 306 -2.68 21.89 12.20
CA VAL A 306 -3.91 22.53 12.69
C VAL A 306 -5.00 22.42 11.62
N TYR A 307 -6.27 22.37 12.02
CA TYR A 307 -7.38 22.25 11.08
C TYR A 307 -8.02 23.60 10.78
N CYS A 308 -8.41 23.80 9.52
CA CYS A 308 -9.15 24.97 9.08
C CYS A 308 -10.47 25.09 9.86
N PRO A 309 -10.76 26.24 10.49
CA PRO A 309 -11.95 26.40 11.34
C PRO A 309 -13.26 26.58 10.55
N ARG A 310 -13.20 26.72 9.22
CA ARG A 310 -14.41 26.77 8.39
C ARG A 310 -15.09 25.41 8.40
N ARG A 311 -16.37 25.38 8.79
CA ARG A 311 -17.20 24.16 8.88
C ARG A 311 -17.27 23.40 7.56
N ASP A 312 -17.27 24.12 6.44
CA ASP A 312 -17.35 23.53 5.10
C ASP A 312 -15.98 23.11 4.54
N CYS A 313 -14.88 23.43 5.22
CA CYS A 313 -13.52 23.11 4.76
C CYS A 313 -12.87 22.04 5.63
N GLY A 314 -12.62 22.31 6.91
CA GLY A 314 -11.98 21.37 7.83
C GLY A 314 -10.62 20.81 7.38
N SER A 315 -9.97 21.38 6.36
CA SER A 315 -8.73 20.86 5.80
C SER A 315 -7.56 21.02 6.77
N ALA A 316 -6.63 20.06 6.75
CA ALA A 316 -5.41 20.10 7.56
C ALA A 316 -4.42 21.14 7.00
N VAL A 317 -3.81 21.91 7.89
CA VAL A 317 -2.90 23.01 7.58
C VAL A 317 -1.64 22.83 8.42
N ILE A 318 -0.48 22.82 7.76
CA ILE A 318 0.82 22.79 8.44
C ILE A 318 1.10 24.19 8.98
N ARG A 319 1.44 24.28 10.27
CA ARG A 319 1.75 25.51 10.98
C ARG A 319 3.24 25.79 10.92
N GLU A 320 3.61 27.02 10.62
CA GLU A 320 4.97 27.51 10.83
C GLU A 320 5.16 27.84 12.32
N GLU A 321 6.19 27.26 12.97
CA GLU A 321 6.41 27.41 14.42
C GLU A 321 6.61 28.86 14.87
N SER A 322 7.09 29.73 13.99
CA SER A 322 7.37 31.14 14.25
C SER A 322 6.14 32.05 14.11
N SER A 323 5.02 31.54 13.55
CA SER A 323 3.87 32.37 13.18
C SER A 323 2.59 31.97 13.91
N LYS A 324 1.82 32.99 14.32
CA LYS A 324 0.44 32.82 14.83
C LYS A 324 -0.59 32.76 13.71
N ALA A 325 -0.19 32.96 12.46
CA ALA A 325 -1.05 32.88 11.29
C ALA A 325 -0.94 31.49 10.65
N ALA A 326 -2.07 30.95 10.21
CA ALA A 326 -2.13 29.82 9.30
C ALA A 326 -3.03 30.18 8.13
N MET A 327 -2.63 29.79 6.92
CA MET A 327 -3.41 30.00 5.70
C MET A 327 -3.82 28.63 5.16
N CYS A 328 -5.12 28.41 5.04
CA CYS A 328 -5.62 27.14 4.52
C CYS A 328 -5.34 27.05 3.00
N PRO A 329 -4.58 26.04 2.53
CA PRO A 329 -4.29 25.90 1.10
C PRO A 329 -5.52 25.52 0.27
N ALA A 330 -6.54 24.90 0.90
CA ALA A 330 -7.74 24.45 0.20
C ALA A 330 -8.76 25.57 -0.07
N CYS A 331 -8.91 26.54 0.84
CA CYS A 331 -9.93 27.61 0.71
C CYS A 331 -9.38 29.03 0.85
N GLY A 332 -8.06 29.19 1.01
CA GLY A 332 -7.39 30.48 1.18
C GLY A 332 -7.70 31.19 2.51
N PHE A 333 -8.44 30.58 3.44
CA PHE A 333 -8.80 31.24 4.69
C PHE A 333 -7.59 31.41 5.60
N ALA A 334 -7.22 32.66 5.87
CA ALA A 334 -6.19 33.02 6.83
C ALA A 334 -6.78 33.17 8.24
N PHE A 335 -6.28 32.38 9.19
CA PHE A 335 -6.79 32.34 10.55
C PHE A 335 -5.65 32.37 11.59
N CYS A 336 -5.98 32.83 12.79
CA CYS A 336 -5.09 32.75 13.93
C CYS A 336 -5.12 31.33 14.50
N VAL A 337 -3.96 30.70 14.65
CA VAL A 337 -3.81 29.35 15.19
C VAL A 337 -4.22 29.24 16.67
N ALA A 338 -4.15 30.35 17.41
CA ALA A 338 -4.50 30.40 18.83
C ALA A 338 -6.02 30.51 19.05
N CYS A 339 -6.68 31.49 18.41
CA CYS A 339 -8.11 31.74 18.62
C CYS A 339 -9.04 31.12 17.58
N ARG A 340 -8.49 30.54 16.50
CA ARG A 340 -9.23 29.94 15.37
C ARG A 340 -10.20 30.90 14.66
N LYS A 341 -10.02 32.23 14.80
CA LYS A 341 -10.76 33.28 14.07
C LYS A 341 -9.88 33.87 12.95
N THR A 342 -10.45 34.78 12.15
CA THR A 342 -9.72 35.53 11.13
C THR A 342 -8.42 36.09 11.70
N TYR A 343 -7.32 35.95 10.94
CA TYR A 343 -6.02 36.45 11.38
C TYR A 343 -6.07 37.96 11.64
N HIS A 344 -5.50 38.38 12.77
CA HIS A 344 -5.59 39.75 13.29
C HIS A 344 -4.20 40.39 13.51
N GLY A 345 -3.15 39.87 12.85
CA GLY A 345 -1.83 40.49 12.90
C GLY A 345 -1.21 40.46 14.30
N ALA A 346 -0.72 41.63 14.72
CA ALA A 346 -0.12 41.84 16.04
C ALA A 346 -1.15 42.07 17.16
N ASP A 347 -2.43 42.25 16.83
CA ASP A 347 -3.47 42.47 17.84
C ASP A 347 -3.62 41.24 18.74
N GLU A 348 -4.03 41.46 19.98
CA GLU A 348 -4.35 40.36 20.89
C GLU A 348 -5.60 39.61 20.44
N CYS A 349 -5.66 38.31 20.75
CA CYS A 349 -6.81 37.48 20.46
C CYS A 349 -8.06 37.99 21.21
N ARG A 350 -8.90 38.80 20.55
CA ARG A 350 -10.09 39.45 21.14
C ARG A 350 -11.28 38.52 21.42
N CYS A 351 -11.00 37.24 21.63
CA CYS A 351 -11.98 36.16 21.75
C CYS A 351 -12.45 35.98 23.20
N VAL A 352 -13.22 36.95 23.70
CA VAL A 352 -14.00 36.80 24.93
C VAL A 352 -15.37 37.42 24.70
N SER A 353 -16.40 36.61 24.49
CA SER A 353 -17.78 37.06 24.83
C SER A 353 -18.83 35.95 24.81
N GLU A 354 -18.78 34.95 23.93
CA GLU A 354 -19.85 33.93 23.88
C GLU A 354 -19.33 32.53 24.22
N GLY A 355 -19.77 32.02 25.38
CA GLY A 355 -19.50 30.66 25.87
C GLY A 355 -18.44 30.53 26.97
N LEU A 356 -17.67 31.58 27.27
CA LEU A 356 -16.60 31.56 28.29
C LEU A 356 -17.16 31.46 29.73
N VAL A 357 -18.33 32.03 29.98
CA VAL A 357 -19.03 31.92 31.27
C VAL A 357 -19.44 30.48 31.54
N ASP A 358 -19.98 29.79 30.53
CA ASP A 358 -20.42 28.41 30.66
C ASP A 358 -19.23 27.45 30.73
N LEU A 359 -18.14 27.76 30.01
CA LEU A 359 -16.87 27.05 30.12
C LEU A 359 -16.27 27.16 31.53
N TRP A 360 -16.30 28.35 32.15
CA TRP A 360 -15.85 28.53 33.53
C TRP A 360 -16.74 27.78 34.53
N LYS A 361 -18.06 27.80 34.34
CA LYS A 361 -19.01 27.03 35.17
C LYS A 361 -18.75 25.52 35.07
N ASP A 362 -18.54 24.98 33.88
CA ASP A 362 -18.18 23.56 33.66
C ASP A 362 -16.80 23.24 34.27
N TYR A 363 -15.84 24.16 34.16
CA TYR A 363 -14.53 23.98 34.77
C TYR A 363 -14.58 23.93 36.30
N VAL A 364 -15.31 24.85 36.95
CA VAL A 364 -15.43 24.88 38.42
C VAL A 364 -16.22 23.68 38.95
N SER A 365 -17.33 23.34 38.28
CA SER A 365 -18.22 22.24 38.69
C SER A 365 -17.70 20.85 38.31
N GLY A 366 -16.76 20.76 37.37
CA GLY A 366 -16.19 19.50 36.90
C GLY A 366 -15.27 18.79 37.90
N GLY A 367 -15.28 17.46 37.87
CA GLY A 367 -14.33 16.60 38.59
C GLY A 367 -12.90 16.71 38.05
N LYS A 368 -11.94 16.03 38.73
CA LYS A 368 -10.49 16.11 38.41
C LYS A 368 -10.16 15.75 36.96
N GLU A 369 -10.87 14.77 36.40
CA GLU A 369 -10.70 14.32 35.01
C GLU A 369 -11.29 15.31 33.99
N ARG A 370 -12.47 15.87 34.29
CA ARG A 370 -13.10 16.93 33.48
C ARG A 370 -12.22 18.17 33.42
N LYS A 371 -11.61 18.55 34.55
CA LYS A 371 -10.66 19.67 34.63
C LYS A 371 -9.42 19.43 33.77
N ARG A 372 -8.81 18.24 33.83
CA ARG A 372 -7.66 17.87 32.97
C ARG A 372 -8.00 17.93 31.48
N LEU A 373 -9.17 17.42 31.09
CA LEU A 373 -9.66 17.49 29.71
C LEU A 373 -9.84 18.94 29.25
N LEU A 374 -10.42 19.80 30.09
CA LEU A 374 -10.63 21.21 29.77
C LEU A 374 -9.31 22.01 29.73
N GLU A 375 -8.38 21.75 30.65
CA GLU A 375 -7.03 22.33 30.63
C GLU A 375 -6.23 21.88 29.40
N SER A 376 -6.33 20.61 29.00
CA SER A 376 -5.67 20.09 27.81
C SER A 376 -6.28 20.64 26.52
N ARG A 377 -7.59 20.91 26.48
CA ARG A 377 -8.31 21.35 25.28
C ARG A 377 -8.26 22.87 25.07
N TYR A 378 -8.34 23.65 26.14
CA TYR A 378 -8.44 25.12 26.07
C TYR A 378 -7.22 25.84 26.64
N GLY A 379 -6.33 25.13 27.36
CA GLY A 379 -5.17 25.72 28.01
C GLY A 379 -5.51 26.36 29.36
N ARG A 380 -4.64 26.17 30.35
CA ARG A 380 -4.85 26.69 31.71
C ARG A 380 -4.87 28.22 31.79
N SER A 381 -4.18 28.89 30.87
CA SER A 381 -4.15 30.35 30.75
C SER A 381 -5.52 30.93 30.38
N VAL A 382 -6.24 30.31 29.44
CA VAL A 382 -7.57 30.76 28.99
C VAL A 382 -8.59 30.66 30.13
N LEU A 383 -8.48 29.63 30.99
CA LEU A 383 -9.31 29.45 32.17
C LEU A 383 -8.99 30.45 33.30
N THR A 384 -7.77 30.98 33.35
CA THR A 384 -7.37 31.98 34.36
C THR A 384 -7.80 33.39 33.92
N LEU A 385 -7.60 33.72 32.64
CA LEU A 385 -8.03 34.98 32.02
C LEU A 385 -9.55 35.16 32.06
N THR A 386 -10.31 34.08 31.92
CA THR A 386 -11.77 34.08 32.08
C THR A 386 -12.21 34.51 33.47
N LEU A 387 -11.57 33.99 34.51
CA LEU A 387 -11.82 34.36 35.90
C LEU A 387 -11.54 35.85 36.11
N GLU A 388 -10.38 36.34 35.66
CA GLU A 388 -9.99 37.75 35.83
C GLU A 388 -10.96 38.70 35.11
N SER A 389 -11.40 38.36 33.90
CA SER A 389 -12.39 39.15 33.14
C SER A 389 -13.76 39.18 33.84
N LEU A 390 -14.24 38.04 34.35
CA LEU A 390 -15.51 37.95 35.09
C LEU A 390 -15.51 38.76 36.39
N LEU A 391 -14.40 38.72 37.12
CA LEU A 391 -14.23 39.48 38.36
C LEU A 391 -14.19 40.99 38.10
N SER A 392 -13.57 41.42 36.99
CA SER A 392 -13.46 42.83 36.61
C SER A 392 -14.81 43.44 36.16
N GLU A 393 -15.60 42.71 35.39
CA GLU A 393 -16.94 43.16 34.97
C GLU A 393 -17.92 43.23 36.16
N GLY A 394 -17.88 42.25 37.08
CA GLY A 394 -18.70 42.25 38.29
C GLY A 394 -18.36 43.40 39.24
N TRP A 395 -17.07 43.68 39.44
CA TRP A 395 -16.63 44.78 40.30
C TRP A 395 -17.02 46.15 39.74
N THR A 396 -16.85 46.37 38.43
CA THR A 396 -17.20 47.65 37.80
C THR A 396 -18.70 47.94 37.82
N ALA A 397 -19.56 46.92 37.75
CA ALA A 397 -21.01 47.09 37.86
C ALA A 397 -21.48 47.48 39.26
N VAL A 398 -20.78 47.04 40.32
CA VAL A 398 -21.16 47.30 41.72
C VAL A 398 -20.55 48.60 42.25
N ASN A 399 -19.33 48.94 41.84
CA ASN A 399 -18.57 50.04 42.44
C ASN A 399 -18.60 51.34 41.62
N THR A 400 -19.25 51.36 40.46
CA THR A 400 -19.35 52.57 39.63
C THR A 400 -20.80 52.91 39.29
N LYS A 401 -21.11 54.22 39.21
CA LYS A 401 -22.39 54.74 38.71
C LYS A 401 -22.16 55.69 37.53
N PRO A 402 -23.07 55.76 36.55
CA PRO A 402 -22.92 56.67 35.43
C PRO A 402 -23.17 58.13 35.86
N CYS A 403 -22.37 59.06 35.32
CA CYS A 403 -22.64 60.49 35.43
C CYS A 403 -23.96 60.85 34.70
N PRO A 404 -24.86 61.65 35.30
CA PRO A 404 -26.13 62.02 34.67
C PRO A 404 -26.01 62.99 33.49
N ASN A 405 -24.83 63.55 33.24
CA ASN A 405 -24.59 64.46 32.12
C ASN A 405 -23.86 63.78 30.95
N CYS A 406 -22.79 63.04 31.21
CA CYS A 406 -21.94 62.46 30.16
C CYS A 406 -21.85 60.92 30.18
N PHE A 407 -22.56 60.25 31.10
CA PHE A 407 -22.58 58.78 31.27
C PHE A 407 -21.22 58.13 31.55
N ALA A 408 -20.18 58.91 31.85
CA ALA A 408 -18.90 58.36 32.32
C ALA A 408 -19.13 57.56 33.61
N LYS A 409 -18.50 56.38 33.73
CA LYS A 409 -18.52 55.57 34.96
C LYS A 409 -17.70 56.27 36.03
N ILE A 410 -18.33 56.63 37.15
CA ILE A 410 -17.71 57.32 38.28
C ILE A 410 -17.70 56.37 39.47
N GLU A 411 -16.54 56.21 40.12
CA GLU A 411 -16.36 55.48 41.37
C GLU A 411 -16.57 56.42 42.56
N LYS A 412 -17.16 55.92 43.66
CA LYS A 412 -17.32 56.71 44.88
C LYS A 412 -16.03 56.67 45.72
N ASN A 413 -15.35 57.81 45.83
CA ASN A 413 -14.07 57.94 46.54
C ASN A 413 -14.19 58.49 47.98
N GLY A 414 -15.31 58.28 48.68
CA GLY A 414 -15.48 58.73 50.06
C GLY A 414 -16.91 58.64 50.62
N GLY A 415 -17.16 59.27 51.77
CA GLY A 415 -18.45 59.27 52.46
C GLY A 415 -19.47 60.30 51.96
N CYS A 416 -19.03 61.31 51.19
CA CYS A 416 -19.92 62.36 50.67
C CYS A 416 -20.83 61.81 49.57
N ASN A 417 -22.10 62.23 49.56
CA ASN A 417 -23.04 61.88 48.49
C ASN A 417 -23.02 62.90 47.35
N VAL A 418 -22.28 64.00 47.46
CA VAL A 418 -22.05 64.97 46.39
C VAL A 418 -20.80 64.55 45.62
N MET A 419 -20.95 64.31 44.33
CA MET A 419 -19.92 63.76 43.46
C MET A 419 -19.59 64.74 42.33
N HIS A 420 -18.32 64.80 41.94
CA HIS A 420 -17.85 65.57 40.79
C HIS A 420 -17.45 64.61 39.67
N CYS A 421 -18.03 64.80 38.47
CA CYS A 421 -17.62 64.00 37.32
C CYS A 421 -16.20 64.39 36.87
N SER A 422 -15.27 63.44 36.81
CA SER A 422 -13.90 63.71 36.33
C SER A 422 -13.81 64.09 34.84
N ARG A 423 -14.85 63.80 34.05
CA ARG A 423 -14.88 64.03 32.60
C ARG A 423 -15.56 65.34 32.19
N CYS A 424 -16.72 65.65 32.78
CA CYS A 424 -17.48 66.85 32.44
C CYS A 424 -17.60 67.86 33.59
N HIS A 425 -16.98 67.56 34.75
CA HIS A 425 -16.97 68.40 35.95
C HIS A 425 -18.34 68.73 36.57
N GLU A 426 -19.41 68.14 36.05
CA GLU A 426 -20.77 68.25 36.60
C GLU A 426 -20.83 67.73 38.04
N VAL A 427 -21.52 68.47 38.90
CA VAL A 427 -21.80 68.08 40.28
C VAL A 427 -23.12 67.35 40.32
N PHE A 428 -23.17 66.18 40.96
CA PHE A 428 -24.39 65.38 41.08
C PHE A 428 -24.45 64.60 42.38
N CYS A 429 -25.65 64.21 42.79
CA CYS A 429 -25.85 63.36 43.96
C CYS A 429 -25.66 61.87 43.62
N TRP A 430 -24.81 61.15 44.34
CA TRP A 430 -24.56 59.72 44.18
C TRP A 430 -25.79 58.84 44.42
N VAL A 431 -26.69 59.27 45.31
CA VAL A 431 -27.87 58.49 45.70
C VAL A 431 -28.95 58.59 44.63
N CYS A 432 -29.37 59.80 44.27
CA CYS A 432 -30.48 60.03 43.35
C CYS A 432 -30.07 60.30 41.89
N LEU A 433 -28.76 60.41 41.60
CA LEU A 433 -28.22 60.71 40.26
C LEU A 433 -28.76 62.01 39.64
N ALA A 434 -29.28 62.93 40.46
CA ALA A 434 -29.69 64.26 40.02
C ALA A 434 -28.51 65.23 40.01
N LYS A 435 -28.51 66.14 39.03
CA LYS A 435 -27.57 67.28 38.95
C LYS A 435 -27.83 68.23 40.13
N LEU A 436 -26.76 68.81 40.68
CA LEU A 436 -26.79 69.70 41.85
C LEU A 436 -26.45 71.15 41.50
#